data_AF-A0AA48MAD6-F1
#
_entry.id   AF-A0AA48MAD6-F1
#
_cell.length_a   1.000
_cell.length_b   1.000
_cell.length_c   1.000
_cell.angle_alpha   90.00
_cell.angle_beta   90.00
_cell.angle_gamma   90.00
#
_symmetry.space_group_name_H-M   'P 1'
#
loop_
_entity.id
_entity.type
_entity.pdbx_description
1 polymer ?
#
loop_
_entity_poly.entity_id
_entity_poly.type
_entity_poly.pdbx_seq_one_letter_code
_entity_poly.pdbx_strand_id
1 'polypeptide(L)'
;MILIPLSGGSPLPHKISYSVSPLYELAASLHALAQETPDPRLADWAADVLAGFRAARISSDWEYFRPMFTRAIPDAFDPVQTRGVMAVDDQYNYFFTLSEEAFVDNLRPMLDAWETRCEDVPLAADLREDPAFVKGRFNLFLSTYWQLFFASQWEALAPRFVREAERIHLSLRSLDEITSYLRIIDPRFRYDDEQEQLVWENGDPGAQPVQQLVLSPSHFYTAAASLIKKGETAHLLYRFEQ
;
A
#
# COMPACT_ATOMS: atom_id res chain seq x y z
N MET A 1 -6.01 -17.51 -11.78
CA MET A 1 -5.77 -16.48 -12.81
C MET A 1 -6.78 -15.35 -12.63
N ILE A 2 -6.40 -14.08 -12.88
CA ILE A 2 -7.34 -12.95 -12.87
C ILE A 2 -7.64 -12.55 -14.31
N LEU A 3 -8.93 -12.39 -14.64
CA LEU A 3 -9.41 -12.07 -15.98
C LEU A 3 -10.15 -10.74 -15.97
N ILE A 4 -9.77 -9.80 -16.82
CA ILE A 4 -10.40 -8.48 -16.96
C ILE A 4 -10.98 -8.39 -18.37
N PRO A 5 -12.31 -8.54 -18.55
CA PRO A 5 -12.95 -8.43 -19.85
C PRO A 5 -12.83 -7.00 -20.39
N LEU A 6 -12.28 -6.87 -21.59
CA LEU A 6 -12.21 -5.61 -22.34
C LEU A 6 -13.29 -5.52 -23.43
N SER A 7 -13.96 -6.64 -23.72
CA SER A 7 -15.12 -6.72 -24.61
C SER A 7 -16.33 -5.92 -24.11
N GLY A 8 -17.18 -5.51 -25.05
CA GLY A 8 -18.50 -4.90 -24.76
C GLY A 8 -18.64 -3.40 -25.03
N GLY A 9 -17.75 -2.78 -25.81
CA GLY A 9 -17.89 -1.38 -26.24
C GLY A 9 -17.75 -0.33 -25.13
N SER A 10 -17.36 -0.74 -23.92
CA SER A 10 -17.06 0.18 -22.82
C SER A 10 -15.62 0.66 -22.94
N PRO A 11 -15.35 1.98 -22.90
CA PRO A 11 -14.01 2.50 -23.10
C PRO A 11 -13.06 2.04 -21.98
N LEU A 12 -11.81 1.71 -22.34
CA LEU A 12 -10.75 1.28 -21.42
C LEU A 12 -10.62 2.10 -20.11
N PRO A 13 -10.83 3.44 -20.12
CA PRO A 13 -10.88 4.25 -18.90
C PRO A 13 -11.91 3.81 -17.83
N HIS A 14 -12.94 3.03 -18.17
CA HIS A 14 -13.87 2.48 -17.19
C HIS A 14 -13.45 1.11 -16.66
N LYS A 15 -12.55 0.42 -17.36
CA LYS A 15 -12.00 -0.89 -16.97
C LYS A 15 -10.72 -0.77 -16.17
N ILE A 16 -9.95 0.28 -16.39
CA ILE A 16 -8.66 0.49 -15.75
C ILE A 16 -8.64 1.89 -15.15
N SER A 17 -8.32 1.97 -13.86
CA SER A 17 -8.26 3.22 -13.12
C SER A 17 -6.99 3.30 -12.29
N TYR A 18 -6.71 4.49 -11.80
CA TYR A 18 -5.53 4.80 -11.01
C TYR A 18 -5.93 5.24 -9.61
N SER A 19 -5.14 4.87 -8.60
CA SER A 19 -5.33 5.29 -7.22
C SER A 19 -4.01 5.38 -6.49
N VAL A 20 -3.81 6.46 -5.73
CA VAL A 20 -2.67 6.60 -4.81
C VAL A 20 -3.22 6.96 -3.45
N SER A 21 -2.70 6.30 -2.42
CA SER A 21 -3.05 6.57 -1.04
C SER A 21 -1.82 7.14 -0.32
N PRO A 22 -1.87 8.39 0.16
CA PRO A 22 -0.82 8.95 1.00
C PRO A 22 -0.63 8.15 2.30
N LEU A 23 -1.71 7.61 2.86
CA LEU A 23 -1.66 6.75 4.03
C LEU A 23 -0.94 5.43 3.74
N TYR A 24 -1.22 4.82 2.59
CA TYR A 24 -0.49 3.64 2.16
C TYR A 24 1.01 3.94 2.00
N GLU A 25 1.37 5.06 1.35
CA GLU A 25 2.77 5.44 1.19
C GLU A 25 3.47 5.70 2.53
N LEU A 26 2.77 6.31 3.49
CA LEU A 26 3.28 6.48 4.83
C LEU A 26 3.56 5.12 5.48
N ALA A 27 2.62 4.18 5.44
CA ALA A 27 2.81 2.87 6.06
C ALA A 27 3.84 2.03 5.31
N ALA A 28 3.93 2.15 3.99
CA ALA A 28 4.96 1.52 3.19
C ALA A 28 6.35 2.07 3.54
N SER A 29 6.46 3.36 3.84
CA SER A 29 7.71 3.96 4.30
C SER A 29 8.12 3.43 5.69
N LEU A 30 7.17 3.28 6.63
CA LEU A 30 7.42 2.64 7.92
C LEU A 30 7.79 1.16 7.76
N HIS A 31 7.13 0.45 6.84
CA HIS A 31 7.47 -0.93 6.49
C HIS A 31 8.90 -1.05 5.96
N ALA A 32 9.32 -0.13 5.08
CA ALA A 32 10.69 -0.08 4.59
C ALA A 32 11.71 0.19 5.72
N LEU A 33 11.39 1.08 6.67
CA LEU A 33 12.23 1.36 7.84
C LEU A 33 12.31 0.17 8.82
N ALA A 34 11.28 -0.68 8.87
CA ALA A 34 11.25 -1.84 9.76
C ALA A 34 12.14 -3.00 9.28
N GLN A 35 12.53 -3.02 8.01
CA GLN A 35 13.33 -4.09 7.40
C GLN A 35 14.75 -4.10 7.96
N GLU A 36 15.23 -5.28 8.34
CA GLU A 36 16.62 -5.47 8.80
C GLU A 36 17.63 -5.26 7.67
N THR A 37 17.25 -5.63 6.45
CA THR A 37 18.02 -5.39 5.22
C THR A 37 17.17 -4.52 4.30
N PRO A 38 17.29 -3.18 4.38
CA PRO A 38 16.51 -2.29 3.53
C PRO A 38 16.89 -2.48 2.05
N ASP A 39 15.94 -2.19 1.17
CA ASP A 39 16.22 -2.09 -0.27
C ASP A 39 17.36 -1.08 -0.49
N PRO A 40 18.41 -1.39 -1.26
CA PRO A 40 19.53 -0.48 -1.51
C PRO A 40 19.12 0.92 -1.96
N ARG A 41 17.99 1.06 -2.67
CA ARG A 41 17.44 2.36 -3.11
C ARG A 41 16.99 3.25 -1.95
N LEU A 42 16.60 2.63 -0.84
CA LEU A 42 16.06 3.28 0.34
C LEU A 42 17.05 3.29 1.51
N ALA A 43 18.22 2.65 1.39
CA ALA A 43 19.15 2.46 2.49
C ALA A 43 19.63 3.78 3.11
N ASP A 44 20.08 4.73 2.28
CA ASP A 44 20.55 6.04 2.75
C ASP A 44 19.41 6.85 3.40
N TRP A 45 18.25 6.89 2.73
CA TRP A 45 17.04 7.52 3.27
C TRP A 45 16.63 6.92 4.62
N ALA A 46 16.65 5.59 4.73
CA ALA A 46 16.28 4.89 5.96
C ALA A 46 17.27 5.21 7.10
N ALA A 47 18.57 5.25 6.81
CA ALA A 47 19.59 5.61 7.78
C ALA A 47 19.39 7.05 8.31
N ASP A 48 19.08 7.99 7.41
CA ASP A 48 18.82 9.39 7.75
C ASP A 48 17.56 9.54 8.61
N VAL A 49 16.46 8.89 8.25
CA VAL A 49 15.20 8.94 9.01
C VAL A 49 15.38 8.31 10.40
N LEU A 50 16.06 7.16 10.51
CA LEU A 50 16.35 6.53 11.81
C LEU A 50 17.29 7.38 12.68
N ALA A 51 18.23 8.13 12.08
CA ALA A 51 19.01 9.14 12.80
C ALA A 51 18.12 10.31 13.27
N GLY A 52 17.19 10.75 12.43
CA GLY A 52 16.17 11.72 12.76
C GLY A 52 15.29 11.30 13.94
N PHE A 53 14.89 10.02 14.03
CA PHE A 53 14.12 9.50 15.15
C PHE A 53 14.85 9.65 16.48
N ARG A 54 16.17 9.42 16.49
CA ARG A 54 17.01 9.63 17.67
C ARG A 54 17.08 11.10 18.06
N ALA A 55 17.25 11.99 17.09
CA ALA A 55 17.31 13.44 17.32
C ALA A 55 15.97 13.99 17.86
N ALA A 56 14.86 13.52 17.29
CA ALA A 56 13.50 13.91 17.69
C ALA A 56 13.00 13.19 18.96
N ARG A 57 13.79 12.28 19.54
CA ARG A 57 13.46 11.49 20.75
C ARG A 57 12.20 10.63 20.62
N ILE A 58 11.92 10.11 19.42
CA ILE A 58 10.81 9.19 19.17
C ILE A 58 11.25 7.74 18.96
N SER A 59 12.54 7.43 19.17
CA SER A 59 13.06 6.07 18.98
C SER A 59 12.37 5.02 19.85
N SER A 60 11.96 5.36 21.08
CA SER A 60 11.23 4.42 21.94
C SER A 60 9.83 4.10 21.42
N ASP A 61 9.15 5.09 20.81
CA ASP A 61 7.86 4.86 20.15
C ASP A 61 8.05 4.05 18.87
N TRP A 62 9.11 4.35 18.11
CA TRP A 62 9.46 3.55 16.96
C TRP A 62 9.73 2.09 17.32
N GLU A 63 10.59 1.79 18.30
CA GLU A 63 10.86 0.39 18.67
C GLU A 63 9.60 -0.34 19.18
N TYR A 64 8.69 0.39 19.82
CA TYR A 64 7.41 -0.17 20.26
C TYR A 64 6.47 -0.51 19.09
N PHE A 65 6.36 0.35 18.07
CA PHE A 65 5.49 0.14 16.91
C PHE A 65 6.15 -0.57 15.73
N ARG A 66 7.48 -0.63 15.68
CA ARG A 66 8.24 -1.26 14.59
C ARG A 66 7.77 -2.67 14.28
N PRO A 67 7.51 -3.57 15.26
CA PRO A 67 6.99 -4.91 14.99
C PRO A 67 5.79 -4.89 14.04
N MET A 68 4.96 -3.84 14.13
CA MET A 68 3.74 -3.68 13.34
C MET A 68 3.97 -3.67 11.84
N PHE A 69 5.13 -3.17 11.45
CA PHE A 69 5.49 -2.94 10.06
C PHE A 69 6.57 -3.91 9.58
N THR A 70 6.99 -4.90 10.37
CA THR A 70 8.11 -5.79 9.97
C THR A 70 7.75 -6.71 8.82
N ARG A 71 6.51 -7.23 8.77
CA ARG A 71 6.13 -8.29 7.83
C ARG A 71 5.25 -7.86 6.69
N ALA A 72 4.34 -6.95 6.97
CA ALA A 72 3.36 -6.45 6.02
C ALA A 72 2.96 -5.04 6.43
N ILE A 73 2.29 -4.35 5.51
CA ILE A 73 1.60 -3.11 5.81
C ILE A 73 0.25 -3.47 6.43
N PRO A 74 -0.13 -2.90 7.58
CA PRO A 74 -1.41 -3.19 8.20
C PRO A 74 -2.60 -2.82 7.32
N ASP A 75 -3.70 -3.58 7.42
CA ASP A 75 -4.88 -3.40 6.58
C ASP A 75 -5.55 -2.04 6.78
N ALA A 76 -5.31 -1.38 7.93
CA ALA A 76 -5.77 -0.01 8.20
C ALA A 76 -5.25 1.00 7.17
N PHE A 77 -4.15 0.70 6.48
CA PHE A 77 -3.54 1.54 5.46
C PHE A 77 -3.80 1.04 4.04
N ASP A 78 -4.59 -0.01 3.88
CA ASP A 78 -4.86 -0.60 2.58
C ASP A 78 -5.34 0.47 1.57
N PRO A 79 -4.77 0.50 0.36
CA PRO A 79 -5.03 1.59 -0.60
C PRO A 79 -6.46 1.54 -1.15
N VAL A 80 -7.17 0.42 -0.98
CA VAL A 80 -8.60 0.30 -1.32
C VAL A 80 -9.46 0.93 -0.25
N GLN A 81 -9.14 0.68 1.02
CA GLN A 81 -9.85 1.27 2.16
C GLN A 81 -9.62 2.79 2.24
N THR A 82 -8.41 3.24 1.91
CA THR A 82 -7.98 4.64 2.07
C THR A 82 -8.08 5.48 0.80
N ARG A 83 -8.73 4.99 -0.27
CA ARG A 83 -8.80 5.62 -1.61
C ARG A 83 -9.30 7.08 -1.62
N GLY A 84 -10.04 7.51 -0.61
CA GLY A 84 -10.56 8.88 -0.49
C GLY A 84 -9.81 9.76 0.53
N VAL A 85 -8.83 9.22 1.23
CA VAL A 85 -8.15 9.91 2.35
C VAL A 85 -6.90 10.60 1.81
N MET A 86 -7.10 11.79 1.24
CA MET A 86 -6.06 12.48 0.47
C MET A 86 -5.48 13.67 1.23
N ALA A 87 -6.31 14.55 1.79
CA ALA A 87 -5.83 15.73 2.51
C ALA A 87 -5.29 15.34 3.89
N VAL A 88 -4.35 16.13 4.42
CA VAL A 88 -3.75 15.90 5.74
C VAL A 88 -4.83 15.86 6.84
N ASP A 89 -5.83 16.74 6.78
CA ASP A 89 -6.94 16.75 7.72
C ASP A 89 -7.79 15.47 7.64
N ASP A 90 -8.00 14.94 6.44
CA ASP A 90 -8.73 13.67 6.23
C ASP A 90 -7.95 12.49 6.84
N GLN A 91 -6.63 12.51 6.72
CA GLN A 91 -5.75 11.48 7.26
C GLN A 91 -5.78 11.44 8.79
N TYR A 92 -5.73 12.61 9.43
CA TYR A 92 -5.91 12.71 10.88
C TYR A 92 -7.31 12.26 11.31
N ASN A 93 -8.34 12.71 10.59
CA ASN A 93 -9.71 12.32 10.88
C ASN A 93 -9.94 10.81 10.71
N TYR A 94 -9.32 10.17 9.72
CA TYR A 94 -9.45 8.74 9.47
C TYR A 94 -9.03 7.91 10.69
N PHE A 95 -7.83 8.13 11.23
CA PHE A 95 -7.36 7.38 12.41
C PHE A 95 -8.04 7.81 13.70
N PHE A 96 -8.47 9.07 13.80
CA PHE A 96 -9.22 9.53 14.96
C PHE A 96 -10.59 8.83 15.03
N THR A 97 -11.30 8.76 13.90
CA THR A 97 -12.68 8.24 13.81
C THR A 97 -12.76 6.72 13.71
N LEU A 98 -11.68 6.02 13.34
CA LEU A 98 -11.62 4.56 13.33
C LEU A 98 -12.01 4.00 14.71
N SER A 99 -12.99 3.12 14.82
CA SER A 99 -13.32 2.53 16.13
C SER A 99 -12.15 1.71 16.67
N GLU A 100 -12.10 1.51 18.00
CA GLU A 100 -11.08 0.63 18.62
C GLU A 100 -11.16 -0.80 18.07
N GLU A 101 -12.39 -1.31 17.91
CA GLU A 101 -12.64 -2.61 17.28
C GLU A 101 -12.08 -2.66 15.85
N ALA A 102 -12.36 -1.65 15.02
CA ALA A 102 -11.84 -1.60 13.65
C ALA A 102 -10.31 -1.43 13.63
N PHE A 103 -9.73 -0.71 14.60
CA PHE A 103 -8.28 -0.59 14.72
C PHE A 103 -7.64 -1.95 15.00
N VAL A 104 -8.15 -2.70 15.99
CA VAL A 104 -7.65 -4.05 16.32
C VAL A 104 -7.88 -5.02 15.17
N ASP A 105 -9.05 -4.99 14.54
CA ASP A 105 -9.41 -5.86 13.43
C ASP A 105 -8.47 -5.69 12.22
N ASN A 106 -8.08 -4.45 11.93
CA ASN A 106 -7.11 -4.16 10.87
C ASN A 106 -5.67 -4.58 11.21
N LEU A 107 -5.39 -4.85 12.49
CA LEU A 107 -4.10 -5.39 12.97
C LEU A 107 -4.12 -6.92 13.12
N ARG A 108 -5.29 -7.56 12.99
CA ARG A 108 -5.48 -9.00 13.24
C ARG A 108 -4.55 -9.91 12.43
N PRO A 109 -4.31 -9.71 11.12
CA PRO A 109 -3.40 -10.57 10.37
C PRO A 109 -1.98 -10.65 10.96
N MET A 110 -1.53 -9.56 11.56
CA MET A 110 -0.23 -9.46 12.22
C MET A 110 -0.26 -10.08 13.62
N LEU A 111 -1.33 -9.84 14.40
CA LEU A 111 -1.53 -10.48 15.70
C LEU A 111 -1.53 -12.01 15.57
N ASP A 112 -2.29 -12.54 14.61
CA ASP A 112 -2.36 -13.97 14.30
C ASP A 112 -0.96 -14.52 13.92
N ALA A 113 -0.17 -13.73 13.19
CA ALA A 113 1.18 -14.11 12.78
C ALA A 113 2.20 -14.13 13.94
N TRP A 114 2.03 -13.28 14.96
CA TRP A 114 2.84 -13.30 16.18
C TRP A 114 2.44 -14.47 17.08
N GLU A 115 1.14 -14.70 17.25
CA GLU A 115 0.62 -15.82 18.05
C GLU A 115 1.05 -17.16 17.48
N THR A 116 0.90 -17.36 16.16
CA THR A 116 1.30 -18.60 15.48
C THR A 116 2.79 -18.91 15.65
N ARG A 117 3.63 -17.89 15.87
CA ARG A 117 5.08 -18.03 16.02
C ARG A 117 5.56 -17.93 17.46
N CYS A 118 4.65 -17.78 18.42
CA CYS A 118 4.96 -17.57 19.83
C CYS A 118 5.93 -16.39 20.05
N GLU A 119 5.77 -15.31 19.28
CA GLU A 119 6.57 -14.09 19.46
C GLU A 119 6.04 -13.26 20.62
N ASP A 120 6.92 -12.97 21.58
CA ASP A 120 6.59 -12.11 22.72
C ASP A 120 6.76 -10.64 22.33
N VAL A 121 5.67 -10.04 21.83
CA VAL A 121 5.61 -8.65 21.38
C VAL A 121 4.77 -7.85 22.38
N PRO A 122 5.35 -6.88 23.12
CA PRO A 122 4.61 -6.09 24.12
C PRO A 122 3.36 -5.40 23.55
N LEU A 123 3.47 -4.88 22.33
CA LEU A 123 2.34 -4.29 21.59
C LEU A 123 1.15 -5.25 21.46
N ALA A 124 1.37 -6.56 21.30
CA ALA A 124 0.31 -7.54 21.19
C ALA A 124 -0.45 -7.76 22.52
N ALA A 125 0.26 -7.70 23.65
CA ALA A 125 -0.35 -7.78 24.97
C ALA A 125 -1.16 -6.50 25.26
N ASP A 126 -0.57 -5.34 25.03
CA ASP A 126 -1.24 -4.04 25.26
C ASP A 126 -2.49 -3.89 24.38
N LEU A 127 -2.46 -4.35 23.13
CA LEU A 127 -3.64 -4.35 22.25
C LEU A 127 -4.78 -5.23 22.78
N ARG A 128 -4.49 -6.29 23.52
CA ARG A 128 -5.51 -7.16 24.14
C ARG A 128 -6.07 -6.56 25.44
N GLU A 129 -5.25 -5.83 26.18
CA GLU A 129 -5.61 -5.27 27.48
C GLU A 129 -6.27 -3.88 27.37
N ASP A 130 -5.69 -2.97 26.57
CA ASP A 130 -6.16 -1.59 26.40
C ASP A 130 -5.94 -1.09 24.94
N PRO A 131 -6.84 -1.46 24.01
CA PRO A 131 -6.78 -0.98 22.62
C PRO A 131 -6.80 0.55 22.49
N ALA A 132 -7.50 1.24 23.40
CA ALA A 132 -7.65 2.69 23.37
C ALA A 132 -6.31 3.39 23.65
N PHE A 133 -5.57 2.89 24.65
CA PHE A 133 -4.22 3.36 24.96
C PHE A 133 -3.27 3.19 23.77
N VAL A 134 -3.24 2.00 23.16
CA VAL A 134 -2.37 1.72 22.01
C VAL A 134 -2.73 2.61 20.82
N LYS A 135 -4.02 2.72 20.49
CA LYS A 135 -4.50 3.58 19.39
C LYS A 135 -4.13 5.05 19.63
N GLY A 136 -4.31 5.55 20.86
CA GLY A 136 -3.94 6.92 21.22
C GLY A 136 -2.45 7.19 21.02
N ARG A 137 -1.59 6.29 21.51
CA ARG A 137 -0.14 6.37 21.33
C ARG A 137 0.26 6.27 19.86
N PHE A 138 -0.39 5.39 19.10
CA PHE A 138 -0.13 5.20 17.68
C PHE A 138 -0.47 6.45 16.87
N ASN A 139 -1.61 7.09 17.14
CA ASN A 139 -2.00 8.33 16.49
C ASN A 139 -0.98 9.46 16.73
N LEU A 140 -0.45 9.58 17.96
CA LEU A 140 0.60 10.55 18.29
C LEU A 140 1.90 10.24 17.55
N PHE A 141 2.31 8.97 17.52
CA PHE A 141 3.50 8.54 16.77
C PHE A 141 3.36 8.84 15.28
N LEU A 142 2.25 8.43 14.65
CA LEU A 142 1.98 8.70 13.23
C LEU A 142 1.95 10.19 12.92
N SER A 143 1.31 11.00 13.77
CA SER A 143 1.23 12.45 13.58
C SER A 143 2.62 13.08 13.64
N THR A 144 3.44 12.64 14.59
CA THR A 144 4.82 13.11 14.73
C THR A 144 5.67 12.66 13.54
N TYR A 145 5.53 11.40 13.10
CA TYR A 145 6.22 10.88 11.94
C TYR A 145 5.85 11.65 10.66
N TRP A 146 4.56 11.90 10.46
CA TRP A 146 4.05 12.70 9.35
C TRP A 146 4.72 14.07 9.31
N GLN A 147 4.63 14.82 10.41
CA GLN A 147 5.09 16.20 10.47
C GLN A 147 6.60 16.35 10.33
N LEU A 148 7.38 15.43 10.93
CA LEU A 148 8.83 15.57 10.99
C LEU A 148 9.57 14.92 9.81
N PHE A 149 9.01 13.87 9.22
CA PHE A 149 9.76 13.03 8.26
C PHE A 149 9.02 12.76 6.96
N PHE A 150 7.69 12.59 6.97
CA PHE A 150 6.97 12.14 5.78
C PHE A 150 6.35 13.28 4.95
N ALA A 151 5.93 14.39 5.55
CA ALA A 151 5.25 15.47 4.84
C ALA A 151 6.10 16.05 3.69
N SER A 152 7.37 16.37 3.96
CA SER A 152 8.31 16.87 2.94
C SER A 152 8.62 15.82 1.88
N GLN A 153 8.71 14.54 2.28
CA GLN A 153 8.87 13.42 1.35
C GLN A 153 7.64 13.30 0.43
N TRP A 154 6.43 13.42 0.97
CA TRP A 154 5.19 13.38 0.21
C TRP A 154 5.07 14.56 -0.76
N GLU A 155 5.44 15.78 -0.35
CA GLU A 155 5.48 16.95 -1.24
C GLU A 155 6.40 16.73 -2.45
N ALA A 156 7.53 16.04 -2.25
CA ALA A 156 8.44 15.68 -3.34
C ALA A 156 7.91 14.52 -4.22
N LEU A 157 7.19 13.57 -3.63
CA LEU A 157 6.68 12.38 -4.33
C LEU A 157 5.36 12.63 -5.08
N ALA A 158 4.45 13.43 -4.54
CA ALA A 158 3.10 13.63 -5.09
C ALA A 158 3.11 14.07 -6.57
N PRO A 159 3.98 15.01 -7.03
CA PRO A 159 4.06 15.37 -8.44
C PRO A 159 4.51 14.22 -9.35
N ARG A 160 5.26 13.24 -8.83
CA ARG A 160 5.69 12.04 -9.60
C ARG A 160 4.50 11.11 -9.82
N PHE A 161 3.65 10.93 -8.82
CA PHE A 161 2.41 10.17 -8.96
C PHE A 161 1.44 10.81 -9.96
N VAL A 162 1.35 12.15 -10.01
CA VAL A 162 0.55 12.84 -11.04
C VAL A 162 1.06 12.50 -12.45
N ARG A 163 2.38 12.55 -12.67
CA ARG A 163 2.97 12.16 -13.96
C ARG A 163 2.71 10.69 -14.30
N GLU A 164 2.71 9.81 -13.30
CA GLU A 164 2.39 8.41 -13.52
C GLU A 164 0.92 8.21 -13.92
N ALA A 165 0.01 8.95 -13.28
CA ALA A 165 -1.40 8.96 -13.66
C ALA A 165 -1.59 9.44 -15.11
N GLU A 166 -0.87 10.48 -15.52
CA GLU A 166 -0.89 10.98 -16.90
C GLU A 166 -0.35 9.94 -17.88
N ARG A 167 0.75 9.26 -17.55
CA ARG A 167 1.32 8.18 -18.37
C ARG A 167 0.33 7.03 -18.56
N ILE A 168 -0.33 6.61 -17.48
CA ILE A 168 -1.39 5.59 -17.53
C ILE A 168 -2.53 6.08 -18.40
N HIS A 169 -3.01 7.30 -18.20
CA HIS A 169 -4.10 7.88 -18.98
C HIS A 169 -3.78 7.90 -20.49
N LEU A 170 -2.55 8.24 -20.86
CA LEU A 170 -2.09 8.17 -22.25
C LEU A 170 -2.12 6.73 -22.78
N SER A 171 -1.62 5.77 -22.00
CA SER A 171 -1.58 4.36 -22.41
C SER A 171 -2.97 3.73 -22.61
N LEU A 172 -4.02 4.28 -21.96
CA LEU A 172 -5.40 3.81 -22.12
C LEU A 172 -6.02 4.17 -23.48
N ARG A 173 -5.30 4.88 -24.35
CA ARG A 173 -5.77 5.24 -25.70
C ARG A 173 -5.76 4.05 -26.66
N SER A 174 -4.96 3.02 -26.41
CA SER A 174 -4.93 1.80 -27.22
C SER A 174 -4.66 0.57 -26.38
N LEU A 175 -5.14 -0.59 -26.85
CA LEU A 175 -4.90 -1.89 -26.21
C LEU A 175 -3.42 -2.26 -26.18
N ASP A 176 -2.69 -1.94 -27.26
CA ASP A 176 -1.27 -2.23 -27.37
C ASP A 176 -0.44 -1.44 -26.34
N GLU A 177 -0.75 -0.15 -26.16
CA GLU A 177 -0.04 0.72 -25.22
C GLU A 177 -0.28 0.29 -23.77
N ILE A 178 -1.54 0.04 -23.38
CA ILE A 178 -1.83 -0.37 -22.00
C ILE A 178 -1.28 -1.78 -21.70
N THR A 179 -1.36 -2.71 -22.66
CA THR A 179 -0.80 -4.06 -22.47
C THR A 179 0.72 -4.00 -22.36
N SER A 180 1.37 -3.17 -23.19
CA SER A 180 2.82 -2.94 -23.09
C SER A 180 3.21 -2.31 -21.76
N TYR A 181 2.45 -1.32 -21.30
CA TYR A 181 2.67 -0.67 -20.01
C TYR A 181 2.52 -1.66 -18.84
N LEU A 182 1.44 -2.45 -18.81
CA LEU A 182 1.22 -3.48 -17.78
C LEU A 182 2.33 -4.53 -17.77
N ARG A 183 2.87 -4.91 -18.92
CA ARG A 183 4.00 -5.84 -19.03
C ARG A 183 5.32 -5.28 -18.53
N ILE A 184 5.50 -3.96 -18.55
CA ILE A 184 6.66 -3.31 -17.90
C ILE A 184 6.54 -3.44 -16.38
N ILE A 185 5.33 -3.30 -15.83
CA ILE A 185 5.08 -3.48 -14.39
C ILE A 185 5.28 -4.95 -13.99
N ASP A 186 4.67 -5.87 -14.74
CA ASP A 186 4.74 -7.29 -14.46
C ASP A 186 4.61 -8.12 -15.75
N PRO A 187 5.60 -8.95 -16.12
CA PRO A 187 5.58 -9.74 -17.35
C PRO A 187 4.48 -10.81 -17.38
N ARG A 188 3.78 -11.07 -16.26
CA ARG A 188 2.65 -12.01 -16.18
C ARG A 188 1.37 -11.49 -16.83
N PHE A 189 1.30 -10.20 -17.18
CA PHE A 189 0.19 -9.66 -17.96
C PHE A 189 0.24 -10.12 -19.42
N ARG A 190 -0.88 -10.61 -19.91
CA ARG A 190 -1.10 -11.01 -21.31
C ARG A 190 -2.45 -10.49 -21.79
N TYR A 191 -2.57 -10.29 -23.09
CA TYR A 191 -3.85 -10.06 -23.74
C TYR A 191 -4.26 -11.34 -24.46
N ASP A 192 -5.51 -11.75 -24.26
CA ASP A 192 -6.14 -12.88 -24.94
C ASP A 192 -7.07 -12.29 -26.02
N ASP A 193 -6.60 -12.35 -27.28
CA ASP A 193 -7.29 -11.82 -28.45
C ASP A 193 -8.63 -12.54 -28.72
N GLU A 194 -8.73 -13.83 -28.42
CA GLU A 194 -9.93 -14.63 -28.72
C GLU A 194 -11.10 -14.28 -27.79
N GLN A 195 -10.79 -14.01 -26.52
CA GLN A 195 -11.78 -13.67 -25.49
C GLN A 195 -11.85 -12.15 -25.21
N GLU A 196 -11.02 -11.35 -25.89
CA GLU A 196 -10.86 -9.91 -25.71
C GLU A 196 -10.68 -9.51 -24.23
N GLN A 197 -9.72 -10.12 -23.54
CA GLN A 197 -9.50 -9.92 -22.09
C GLN A 197 -8.03 -9.76 -21.72
N LEU A 198 -7.76 -8.97 -20.68
CA LEU A 198 -6.45 -8.99 -20.01
C LEU A 198 -6.41 -10.15 -19.01
N VAL A 199 -5.31 -10.90 -19.06
CA VAL A 199 -5.05 -12.04 -18.20
C VAL A 199 -3.83 -11.73 -17.34
N TRP A 200 -3.94 -11.96 -16.04
CA TRP A 200 -2.80 -12.01 -15.13
C TRP A 200 -2.63 -13.43 -14.59
N GLU A 201 -1.53 -14.07 -14.96
CA GLU A 201 -1.20 -15.43 -14.57
C GLU A 201 -0.60 -15.48 -13.17
N ASN A 202 -1.25 -16.18 -12.24
CA ASN A 202 -0.83 -16.24 -10.83
C ASN A 202 -0.63 -17.67 -10.32
N GLY A 203 -0.55 -18.64 -11.23
CA GLY A 203 -0.41 -20.06 -10.90
C GLY A 203 -1.68 -20.73 -10.34
N ASP A 204 -2.73 -19.96 -10.04
CA ASP A 204 -4.03 -20.50 -9.63
C ASP A 204 -4.83 -20.94 -10.89
N PRO A 205 -5.25 -22.21 -10.99
CA PRO A 205 -6.07 -22.70 -12.10
C PRO A 205 -7.48 -22.09 -12.11
N GLY A 206 -7.97 -21.52 -11.01
CA GLY A 206 -9.27 -20.86 -10.93
C GLY A 206 -9.30 -19.53 -11.70
N ALA A 207 -10.19 -19.43 -12.68
CA ALA A 207 -10.49 -18.17 -13.36
C ALA A 207 -11.30 -17.25 -12.44
N GLN A 208 -10.74 -16.10 -12.11
CA GLN A 208 -11.39 -15.10 -11.28
C GLN A 208 -11.68 -13.85 -12.13
N PRO A 209 -12.86 -13.75 -12.75
CA PRO A 209 -13.22 -12.55 -13.50
C PRO A 209 -13.37 -11.35 -12.56
N VAL A 210 -12.96 -10.19 -13.05
CA VAL A 210 -13.13 -8.88 -12.41
C VAL A 210 -13.63 -7.88 -13.45
N GLN A 211 -14.35 -6.87 -12.99
CA GLN A 211 -14.89 -5.82 -13.86
C GLN A 211 -13.92 -4.64 -14.04
N GLN A 212 -13.04 -4.42 -13.06
CA GLN A 212 -12.14 -3.28 -13.01
C GLN A 212 -10.75 -3.66 -12.49
N LEU A 213 -9.72 -3.04 -13.06
CA LEU A 213 -8.34 -3.03 -12.58
C LEU A 213 -8.00 -1.65 -12.01
N VAL A 214 -7.49 -1.60 -10.78
CA VAL A 214 -7.01 -0.38 -10.13
C VAL A 214 -5.50 -0.47 -9.99
N LEU A 215 -4.79 0.43 -10.65
CA LEU A 215 -3.34 0.56 -10.59
C LEU A 215 -2.97 1.42 -9.38
N SER A 216 -2.25 0.83 -8.44
CA SER A 216 -1.83 1.42 -7.16
C SER A 216 -0.30 1.44 -7.07
N PRO A 217 0.38 2.44 -7.67
CA PRO A 217 1.83 2.54 -7.54
C PRO A 217 2.24 2.88 -6.11
N SER A 218 3.44 2.47 -5.74
CA SER A 218 4.06 2.85 -4.46
C SER A 218 5.55 3.08 -4.61
N HIS A 219 6.06 4.16 -4.00
CA HIS A 219 7.48 4.47 -3.99
C HIS A 219 8.24 3.61 -2.97
N PHE A 220 7.63 3.34 -1.83
CA PHE A 220 8.24 2.58 -0.73
C PHE A 220 7.98 1.08 -0.80
N TYR A 221 7.05 0.62 -1.63
CA TYR A 221 6.86 -0.81 -1.89
C TYR A 221 8.05 -1.40 -2.67
N THR A 222 8.67 -2.43 -2.10
CA THR A 222 9.90 -3.05 -2.63
C THR A 222 9.70 -4.47 -3.13
N ALA A 223 8.55 -5.08 -2.83
CA ALA A 223 8.23 -6.43 -3.30
C ALA A 223 7.81 -6.44 -4.78
N ALA A 224 7.74 -7.65 -5.35
CA ALA A 224 7.24 -7.86 -6.70
C ALA A 224 5.77 -7.41 -6.81
N ALA A 225 5.34 -7.03 -8.02
CA ALA A 225 3.98 -6.58 -8.25
C ALA A 225 2.97 -7.64 -7.76
N SER A 226 1.95 -7.17 -7.05
CA SER A 226 0.93 -8.01 -6.43
C SER A 226 -0.44 -7.59 -6.93
N LEU A 227 -1.22 -8.56 -7.41
CA LEU A 227 -2.59 -8.34 -7.86
C LEU A 227 -3.55 -9.04 -6.91
N ILE A 228 -4.36 -8.27 -6.19
CA ILE A 228 -5.31 -8.78 -5.19
C ILE A 228 -6.72 -8.47 -5.67
N LYS A 229 -7.58 -9.50 -5.70
CA LYS A 229 -9.01 -9.34 -6.00
C LYS A 229 -9.78 -8.98 -4.72
N LYS A 230 -10.56 -7.89 -4.77
CA LYS A 230 -11.55 -7.51 -3.76
C LYS A 230 -12.90 -7.29 -4.42
N GLY A 231 -13.84 -8.22 -4.21
CA GLY A 231 -15.13 -8.21 -4.89
C GLY A 231 -14.96 -8.29 -6.42
N GLU A 232 -15.47 -7.31 -7.14
CA GLU A 232 -15.40 -7.24 -8.60
C GLU A 232 -14.19 -6.43 -9.12
N THR A 233 -13.31 -5.97 -8.23
CA THR A 233 -12.14 -5.17 -8.59
C THR A 233 -10.84 -5.92 -8.30
N ALA A 234 -9.88 -5.84 -9.21
CA ALA A 234 -8.50 -6.25 -8.97
C ALA A 234 -7.64 -5.01 -8.69
N HIS A 235 -6.80 -5.08 -7.67
CA HIS A 235 -5.91 -4.01 -7.26
C HIS A 235 -4.47 -4.44 -7.51
N LEU A 236 -3.81 -3.78 -8.47
CA LEU A 236 -2.41 -3.99 -8.78
C LEU A 236 -1.57 -3.03 -7.96
N LEU A 237 -0.91 -3.57 -6.93
CA LEU A 237 0.10 -2.87 -6.18
C LEU A 237 1.46 -3.12 -6.83
N TYR A 238 2.19 -2.06 -7.15
CA TYR A 238 3.48 -2.18 -7.82
C TYR A 238 4.46 -1.10 -7.41
N ARG A 239 5.74 -1.43 -7.54
CA ARG A 239 6.84 -0.51 -7.30
C ARG A 239 6.88 0.56 -8.40
N PHE A 240 7.00 1.81 -7.97
CA PHE A 240 7.10 2.96 -8.86
C PHE A 240 8.50 3.58 -8.80
N GLU A 241 9.19 3.56 -9.94
CA GLU A 241 10.55 4.07 -10.14
C GLU A 241 10.55 5.08 -11.29
N GLN A 242 10.27 6.36 -11.02
CA GLN A 242 10.48 7.44 -12.00
C GLN A 242 11.14 8.65 -11.37
#